data_AF-A0A3P7EDW5-F1
#
_entry.id   AF-A0A3P7EDW5-F1
#
_cell.length_a   1.000
_cell.length_b   1.000
_cell.length_c   1.000
_cell.angle_alpha   90.00
_cell.angle_beta   90.00
_cell.angle_gamma   90.00
#
_symmetry.space_group_name_H-M   'P 1'
#
loop_
_entity.id
_entity.type
_entity.pdbx_description
1 polymer ?
#
loop_
_entity_poly.entity_id
_entity_poly.type
_entity_poly.pdbx_seq_one_letter_code
_entity_poly.pdbx_strand_id
1 'polypeptide(L)'
;MIIAADQWYKWHKRGHRNYTEIKEEIIAKLSTHLEPEDVVDEGTIATVIDVLIDTVERGTEMVEEKEEKIPRFTCPLPCEYRYDIWRNVFIASMILNLLLVITIIPFIVSLIRSDIPEQLMDDQNETCRQLLLDELNFLKAMYTVDELEINEPQNPTENGQITQLTLHQQIDNISYEVVVHLSSEYPIILKPSAFVRCSLINCDLLNQELRYFIDQETLGIPLTLTIMQWINDNINRFKVIFQAN
;
A
#
# COMPACT_ATOMS: atom_id res chain seq x y z
N MET A 1 -37.81 26.18 18.54
CA MET A 1 -39.18 26.23 17.99
C MET A 1 -39.09 25.82 16.53
N ILE A 2 -39.42 24.57 16.20
CA ILE A 2 -39.48 24.11 14.81
C ILE A 2 -40.85 24.58 14.31
N ILE A 3 -40.89 25.68 13.57
CA ILE A 3 -42.11 26.01 12.80
C ILE A 3 -42.19 24.94 11.73
N ALA A 4 -43.21 24.10 11.79
CA ALA A 4 -43.43 23.09 10.77
C ALA A 4 -43.66 23.84 9.44
N ALA A 5 -42.77 23.64 8.47
CA ALA A 5 -42.79 24.38 7.21
C ALA A 5 -44.13 24.25 6.47
N ASP A 6 -44.87 23.16 6.70
CA ASP A 6 -46.21 22.93 6.18
C ASP A 6 -47.25 23.93 6.73
N GLN A 7 -47.18 24.28 8.02
CA GLN A 7 -48.06 25.27 8.65
C GLN A 7 -47.77 26.66 8.11
N TRP A 8 -46.49 27.04 7.98
CA TRP A 8 -46.11 28.32 7.39
C TRP A 8 -46.59 28.44 5.94
N TYR A 9 -46.39 27.37 5.15
CA TYR A 9 -46.85 27.32 3.76
C TYR A 9 -48.38 27.42 3.66
N LYS A 10 -49.13 26.75 4.55
CA LYS A 10 -50.60 26.87 4.59
C LYS A 10 -51.08 28.29 4.85
N TRP A 11 -50.37 29.05 5.69
CA TRP A 11 -50.71 30.44 5.99
C TRP A 11 -50.41 31.35 4.79
N HIS A 12 -49.26 31.18 4.14
CA HIS A 12 -48.80 32.08 3.08
C HIS A 12 -49.30 31.73 1.67
N LYS A 13 -49.83 30.52 1.45
CA LYS A 13 -50.38 30.13 0.12
C LYS A 13 -51.75 30.74 -0.16
N ARG A 14 -52.43 31.31 0.84
CA ARG A 14 -53.61 32.14 0.56
C ARG A 14 -53.08 33.45 0.00
N GLY A 15 -53.00 33.51 -1.33
CA GLY A 15 -52.59 34.70 -2.07
C GLY A 15 -53.33 35.93 -1.54
N HIS A 16 -52.67 37.09 -1.61
CA HIS A 16 -53.19 38.39 -1.17
C HIS A 16 -54.71 38.44 -1.30
N ARG A 17 -55.39 38.48 -0.16
CA ARG A 17 -56.85 38.56 -0.16
C ARG A 17 -57.22 39.88 -0.80
N ASN A 18 -57.95 39.84 -1.91
CA ASN A 18 -58.45 41.04 -2.56
C ASN A 18 -59.68 41.53 -1.77
N TYR A 19 -59.45 42.31 -0.72
CA TYR A 19 -60.53 42.82 0.15
C TYR A 19 -61.58 43.60 -0.63
N THR A 20 -61.18 44.28 -1.71
CA THR A 20 -62.08 44.98 -2.64
C THR A 20 -63.11 44.05 -3.30
N GLU A 21 -62.69 42.90 -3.84
CA GLU A 21 -63.63 41.93 -4.43
C GLU A 21 -64.57 41.32 -3.38
N ILE A 22 -64.05 41.07 -2.16
CA ILE A 22 -64.84 40.52 -1.06
C ILE A 22 -65.93 41.51 -0.62
N LYS A 23 -65.64 42.81 -0.61
CA LYS A 23 -66.64 43.85 -0.31
C LYS A 23 -67.78 43.83 -1.32
N GLU A 24 -67.45 43.86 -2.61
CA GLU A 24 -68.45 43.84 -3.69
C GLU A 24 -69.31 42.59 -3.64
N GLU A 25 -68.70 41.42 -3.40
CA GLU A 25 -69.43 40.15 -3.29
C GLU A 25 -70.40 40.12 -2.08
N ILE A 26 -69.97 40.63 -0.93
CA ILE A 26 -70.80 40.63 0.29
C ILE A 26 -71.94 41.64 0.17
N ILE A 27 -71.66 42.84 -0.36
CA ILE A 27 -72.70 43.86 -0.59
C ILE A 27 -73.74 43.30 -1.54
N ALA A 28 -73.33 42.73 -2.69
CA ALA A 28 -74.25 42.13 -3.64
C ALA A 28 -75.11 41.00 -3.03
N LYS A 29 -74.52 40.16 -2.16
CA LYS A 29 -75.25 39.08 -1.48
C LYS A 29 -76.24 39.56 -0.41
N LEU A 30 -75.95 40.68 0.25
CA LEU A 30 -76.84 41.25 1.26
C LEU A 30 -77.96 42.06 0.59
N SER A 31 -77.63 42.83 -0.46
CA SER A 31 -78.62 43.59 -1.25
C SER A 31 -79.68 42.69 -1.88
N THR A 32 -79.37 41.43 -2.22
CA THR A 32 -80.37 40.48 -2.76
C THR A 32 -81.40 40.00 -1.75
N HIS A 33 -81.15 40.18 -0.45
CA HIS A 33 -82.08 39.79 0.62
C HIS A 33 -82.90 40.97 1.16
N LEU A 34 -82.64 42.18 0.68
CA LEU A 34 -83.40 43.37 1.07
C LEU A 34 -84.76 43.36 0.39
N GLU A 35 -85.81 43.50 1.19
CA GLU A 35 -87.13 43.83 0.69
C GLU A 35 -87.24 45.36 0.54
N PRO A 36 -88.01 45.86 -0.45
CA PRO A 36 -88.12 47.31 -0.68
C PRO A 36 -88.75 48.10 0.48
N GLU A 37 -89.40 47.42 1.43
CA GLU A 37 -89.98 48.01 2.64
C GLU A 37 -89.03 47.95 3.85
N ASP A 38 -87.84 47.37 3.70
CA ASP A 38 -86.87 47.29 4.79
C ASP A 38 -86.36 48.67 5.20
N VAL A 39 -86.20 48.85 6.52
CA VAL A 39 -85.61 50.06 7.12
C VAL A 39 -84.14 50.24 6.72
N VAL A 40 -83.48 49.14 6.33
CA VAL A 40 -82.09 49.11 5.91
C VAL A 40 -82.03 49.21 4.40
N ASP A 41 -81.43 50.27 3.88
CA ASP A 41 -81.15 50.42 2.47
C ASP A 41 -79.78 49.85 2.10
N GLU A 42 -79.54 49.67 0.80
CA GLU A 42 -78.26 49.23 0.25
C GLU A 42 -77.10 50.14 0.68
N GLY A 43 -77.33 51.46 0.82
CA GLY A 43 -76.31 52.40 1.29
C GLY A 43 -75.88 52.14 2.74
N THR A 44 -76.83 51.77 3.61
CA THR A 44 -76.53 51.36 4.99
C THR A 44 -75.70 50.07 5.01
N ILE A 45 -76.05 49.07 4.19
CA ILE A 45 -75.27 47.83 4.08
C ILE A 45 -73.86 48.10 3.59
N ALA A 46 -73.69 48.87 2.51
CA ALA A 46 -72.39 49.21 1.96
C ALA A 46 -71.50 49.88 3.02
N THR A 47 -72.05 50.84 3.77
CA THR A 47 -71.33 51.54 4.83
C THR A 47 -70.88 50.59 5.95
N VAL A 48 -71.76 49.69 6.40
CA VAL A 48 -71.43 48.72 7.45
C VAL A 48 -70.36 47.74 6.98
N ILE A 49 -70.48 47.22 5.77
CA ILE A 49 -69.51 46.28 5.18
C ILE A 49 -68.16 46.96 4.98
N ASP A 50 -68.13 48.20 4.49
CA ASP A 50 -66.90 48.96 4.33
C ASP A 50 -66.16 49.11 5.66
N VAL A 51 -66.87 49.54 6.71
CA VAL A 51 -66.26 49.71 8.04
C VAL A 51 -65.74 48.39 8.60
N LEU A 52 -66.49 47.29 8.42
CA LEU A 52 -66.09 45.97 8.91
C LEU A 52 -64.86 45.46 8.17
N ILE A 53 -64.86 45.50 6.83
CA ILE A 53 -63.76 44.99 6.02
C ILE A 53 -62.52 45.87 6.18
N ASP A 54 -62.65 47.20 6.20
CA ASP A 54 -61.51 48.11 6.44
C ASP A 54 -60.86 47.85 7.81
N THR A 55 -61.68 47.53 8.82
CA THR A 55 -61.18 47.20 10.15
C THR A 55 -60.44 45.86 10.14
N VAL A 56 -60.94 44.87 9.40
CA VAL A 56 -60.27 43.57 9.23
C VAL A 56 -58.97 43.75 8.45
N GLU A 57 -58.98 44.47 7.35
CA GLU A 57 -57.80 44.75 6.52
C GLU A 57 -56.70 45.41 7.35
N ARG A 58 -57.02 46.52 8.02
CA ARG A 58 -56.08 47.22 8.90
C ARG A 58 -55.57 46.34 10.04
N GLY A 59 -56.45 45.54 10.64
CA GLY A 59 -56.07 44.58 11.68
C GLY A 59 -55.12 43.49 11.16
N THR A 60 -55.31 43.06 9.91
CA THR A 60 -54.47 42.05 9.26
C THR A 60 -53.10 42.64 8.94
N GLU A 61 -53.05 43.85 8.36
CA GLU A 61 -51.81 44.58 8.08
C GLU A 61 -50.99 44.80 9.36
N MET A 62 -51.62 45.18 10.47
CA MET A 62 -50.91 45.36 11.76
C MET A 62 -50.33 44.06 12.32
N VAL A 63 -51.00 42.93 12.09
CA VAL A 63 -50.49 41.61 12.48
C VAL A 63 -49.34 41.23 11.57
N GLU A 64 -49.48 41.41 10.26
CA GLU A 64 -48.43 41.14 9.27
C GLU A 64 -47.19 42.01 9.54
N GLU A 65 -47.34 43.29 9.85
CA GLU A 65 -46.22 44.18 10.19
C GLU A 65 -45.53 43.77 11.51
N LYS A 66 -46.30 43.32 12.50
CA LYS A 66 -45.74 42.77 13.75
C LYS A 66 -45.03 41.44 13.51
N GLU A 67 -45.57 40.58 12.64
CA GLU A 67 -45.03 39.27 12.32
C GLU A 67 -43.89 39.34 11.28
N GLU A 68 -43.76 40.39 10.47
CA GLU A 68 -42.60 40.59 9.59
C GLU A 68 -41.30 40.82 10.38
N LYS A 69 -41.38 41.04 11.70
CA LYS A 69 -40.21 40.91 12.59
C LYS A 69 -39.76 39.47 12.81
N ILE A 70 -40.46 38.47 12.31
CA ILE A 70 -39.90 37.13 12.15
C ILE A 70 -38.73 37.34 11.20
N PRO A 71 -37.48 37.16 11.66
CA PRO A 71 -36.34 37.31 10.79
C PRO A 71 -36.60 36.36 9.62
N ARG A 72 -36.69 36.93 8.41
CA ARG A 72 -36.63 36.11 7.21
C ARG A 72 -35.34 35.32 7.37
N PHE A 73 -35.49 34.04 7.71
CA PHE A 73 -34.41 33.09 7.57
C PHE A 73 -34.27 32.94 6.06
N THR A 74 -33.65 33.94 5.43
CA THR A 74 -32.93 33.71 4.20
C THR A 74 -32.04 32.55 4.57
N CYS A 75 -32.33 31.36 4.04
CA CYS A 75 -31.42 30.23 4.17
C CYS A 75 -30.02 30.80 3.95
N PRO A 76 -29.14 30.78 4.97
CA PRO A 76 -27.88 31.49 4.89
C PRO A 76 -27.10 30.82 3.76
N LEU A 77 -27.14 31.49 2.62
CA LEU A 77 -26.67 31.05 1.30
C LEU A 77 -27.54 29.94 0.66
N PRO A 78 -27.71 29.97 -0.69
CA PRO A 78 -28.44 28.93 -1.39
C PRO A 78 -27.81 27.57 -1.07
N CYS A 79 -28.63 26.52 -0.93
CA CYS A 79 -28.16 25.16 -0.69
C CYS A 79 -27.08 24.73 -1.69
N GLU A 80 -27.14 25.27 -2.92
CA GLU A 80 -26.12 25.14 -3.97
C GLU A 80 -24.74 25.67 -3.57
N TYR A 81 -24.66 26.78 -2.83
CA TYR A 81 -23.38 27.36 -2.39
C TYR A 81 -22.61 26.41 -1.48
N ARG A 82 -23.31 25.70 -0.59
CA ARG A 82 -22.69 24.66 0.25
C ARG A 82 -22.21 23.49 -0.59
N TYR A 83 -22.97 23.08 -1.59
CA TYR A 83 -22.60 21.98 -2.48
C TYR A 83 -21.36 22.32 -3.31
N ASP A 84 -21.33 23.50 -3.95
CA ASP A 84 -20.19 23.91 -4.79
C ASP A 84 -18.91 24.10 -3.98
N ILE A 85 -18.99 24.68 -2.77
CA ILE A 85 -17.82 24.79 -1.89
C ILE A 85 -17.32 23.41 -1.47
N TRP A 86 -18.21 22.53 -0.99
CA TRP A 86 -17.80 21.19 -0.58
C TRP A 86 -17.21 20.39 -1.74
N ARG A 87 -17.78 20.52 -2.94
CA ARG A 87 -17.25 19.90 -4.15
C ARG A 87 -15.83 20.41 -4.45
N ASN A 88 -15.61 21.73 -4.40
CA ASN A 88 -14.31 22.32 -4.69
C ASN A 88 -13.25 21.94 -3.64
N VAL A 89 -13.61 21.92 -2.36
CA VAL A 89 -12.72 21.46 -1.28
C VAL A 89 -12.37 19.98 -1.44
N PHE A 90 -13.35 19.15 -1.80
CA PHE A 90 -13.13 17.73 -2.07
C PHE A 90 -12.18 17.51 -3.26
N ILE A 91 -12.39 18.23 -4.36
CA ILE A 91 -11.51 18.17 -5.55
C ILE A 91 -10.09 18.63 -5.20
N ALA A 92 -9.94 19.74 -4.48
CA ALA A 92 -8.63 20.24 -4.05
C ALA A 92 -7.88 19.22 -3.18
N SER A 93 -8.60 18.56 -2.26
CA SER A 93 -8.04 17.47 -1.43
C SER A 93 -7.58 16.29 -2.28
N MET A 94 -8.38 15.86 -3.27
CA MET A 94 -8.00 14.77 -4.18
C MET A 94 -6.75 15.12 -4.98
N ILE A 95 -6.67 16.33 -5.55
CA ILE A 95 -5.50 16.79 -6.30
C ILE A 95 -4.25 16.81 -5.42
N LEU A 96 -4.36 17.33 -4.19
CA LEU A 96 -3.24 17.38 -3.25
C LEU A 96 -2.73 15.97 -2.92
N ASN A 97 -3.62 15.02 -2.65
CA ASN A 97 -3.26 13.63 -2.39
C ASN A 97 -2.59 12.98 -3.61
N LEU A 98 -3.09 13.24 -4.81
CA LEU A 98 -2.54 12.68 -6.05
C LEU A 98 -1.14 13.24 -6.34
N LEU A 99 -0.92 14.54 -6.09
CA LEU A 99 0.40 15.17 -6.18
C LEU A 99 1.37 14.63 -5.12
N LEU A 100 0.92 14.40 -3.89
CA LEU A 100 1.75 13.75 -2.86
C LEU A 100 2.18 12.35 -3.30
N VAL A 101 1.27 11.54 -3.84
CA VAL A 101 1.60 10.21 -4.37
C VAL A 101 2.62 10.31 -5.52
N ILE A 102 2.40 11.23 -6.48
CA ILE A 102 3.32 11.44 -7.61
C ILE A 102 4.70 11.91 -7.17
N THR A 103 4.82 12.69 -6.08
CA THR A 103 6.12 13.19 -5.60
C THR A 103 6.83 12.21 -4.68
N ILE A 104 6.09 11.51 -3.82
CA ILE A 104 6.65 10.60 -2.82
C ILE A 104 7.08 9.28 -3.45
N ILE A 105 6.29 8.70 -4.37
CA ILE A 105 6.62 7.40 -4.97
C ILE A 105 7.98 7.43 -5.68
N PRO A 106 8.29 8.39 -6.59
CA PRO A 106 9.60 8.45 -7.23
C PRO A 106 10.74 8.66 -6.24
N PHE A 107 10.51 9.42 -5.16
CA PHE A 107 11.50 9.62 -4.11
C PHE A 107 11.79 8.31 -3.36
N ILE A 108 10.76 7.55 -2.98
CA ILE A 108 10.93 6.23 -2.35
C ILE A 108 11.66 5.27 -3.30
N VAL A 109 11.29 5.24 -4.57
CA VAL A 109 11.98 4.40 -5.56
C VAL A 109 13.44 4.83 -5.74
N SER A 110 13.71 6.14 -5.71
CA SER A 110 15.08 6.67 -5.77
C SER A 110 15.89 6.27 -4.55
N LEU A 111 15.30 6.31 -3.34
CA LEU A 111 15.95 5.88 -2.11
C LEU A 111 16.26 4.37 -2.12
N ILE A 112 15.31 3.55 -2.56
CA ILE A 112 15.52 2.10 -2.66
C ILE A 112 16.62 1.78 -3.68
N ARG A 113 16.64 2.48 -4.83
CA ARG A 113 17.71 2.32 -5.82
C ARG A 113 19.06 2.84 -5.35
N SER A 114 19.10 3.84 -4.47
CA SER A 114 20.36 4.28 -3.87
C SER A 114 20.84 3.39 -2.73
N ASP A 115 19.91 2.76 -1.99
CA ASP A 115 20.24 1.91 -0.83
C ASP A 115 20.47 0.43 -1.18
N ILE A 116 20.14 0.00 -2.40
CA ILE A 116 20.55 -1.29 -2.94
C ILE A 116 21.66 -1.03 -3.96
N PRO A 117 22.93 -1.11 -3.54
CA PRO A 117 24.05 -0.87 -4.44
C PRO A 117 24.17 -2.07 -5.38
N GLU A 118 23.41 -2.06 -6.47
CA GLU A 118 23.57 -2.97 -7.61
C GLU A 118 25.05 -2.99 -8.04
N GLN A 119 25.72 -1.83 -8.00
CA GLN A 119 27.16 -1.71 -8.23
C GLN A 119 28.03 -2.48 -7.20
N LEU A 120 27.64 -2.55 -5.93
CA LEU A 120 28.42 -3.29 -4.92
C LEU A 120 28.22 -4.80 -5.09
N MET A 121 27.00 -5.24 -5.39
CA MET A 121 26.73 -6.65 -5.67
C MET A 121 27.46 -7.11 -6.94
N ASP A 122 27.44 -6.30 -8.01
CA ASP A 122 28.18 -6.57 -9.25
C ASP A 122 29.70 -6.63 -8.99
N ASP A 123 30.24 -5.69 -8.20
CA ASP A 123 31.66 -5.67 -7.82
C ASP A 123 32.05 -6.89 -6.98
N GLN A 124 31.20 -7.31 -6.02
CA GLN A 124 31.43 -8.51 -5.23
C GLN A 124 31.37 -9.78 -6.08
N ASN A 125 30.43 -9.87 -7.01
CA ASN A 125 30.30 -11.04 -7.87
C ASN A 125 31.50 -11.16 -8.83
N GLU A 126 31.94 -10.05 -9.41
CA GLU A 126 33.16 -10.02 -10.24
C GLU A 126 34.41 -10.36 -9.41
N THR A 127 34.50 -9.87 -8.17
CA THR A 127 35.60 -10.22 -7.26
C THR A 127 35.57 -11.71 -6.88
N CYS A 128 34.41 -12.28 -6.55
CA CYS A 128 34.25 -13.73 -6.33
C CYS A 128 34.74 -14.53 -7.53
N ARG A 129 34.31 -14.14 -8.74
CA ARG A 129 34.72 -14.80 -9.97
C ARG A 129 36.23 -14.76 -10.18
N GLN A 130 36.86 -13.61 -9.94
CA GLN A 130 38.31 -13.48 -10.04
C GLN A 130 39.05 -14.36 -9.02
N LEU A 131 38.63 -14.33 -7.75
CA LEU A 131 39.22 -15.17 -6.70
C LEU A 131 39.06 -16.67 -6.99
N LEU A 132 37.90 -17.07 -7.49
CA LEU A 132 37.65 -18.45 -7.90
C LEU A 132 38.58 -18.86 -9.05
N LEU A 133 38.71 -18.04 -10.09
CA LEU A 133 39.61 -18.33 -11.20
C LEU A 133 41.07 -18.44 -10.75
N ASP A 134 41.52 -17.56 -9.85
CA ASP A 134 42.86 -17.60 -9.29
C ASP A 134 43.09 -18.88 -8.47
N GLU A 135 42.13 -19.28 -7.63
CA GLU A 135 42.20 -20.54 -6.89
C GLU A 135 42.25 -21.75 -7.85
N LEU A 136 41.40 -21.78 -8.88
CA LEU A 136 41.39 -22.87 -9.87
C LEU A 136 42.71 -22.95 -10.63
N ASN A 137 43.28 -21.82 -11.03
CA ASN A 137 44.59 -21.77 -11.70
C ASN A 137 45.70 -22.28 -10.78
N PHE A 138 45.64 -21.92 -9.50
CA PHE A 138 46.59 -22.40 -8.50
C PHE A 138 46.47 -23.92 -8.28
N LEU A 139 45.25 -24.44 -8.15
CA LEU A 139 44.99 -25.88 -8.01
C LEU A 139 45.43 -26.66 -9.25
N LYS A 140 45.16 -26.16 -10.46
CA LYS A 140 45.63 -26.73 -11.74
C LYS A 140 47.16 -26.78 -11.84
N ALA A 141 47.86 -25.88 -11.16
CA ALA A 141 49.32 -25.87 -11.11
C ALA A 141 49.91 -26.82 -10.04
N MET A 142 49.15 -27.09 -8.97
CA MET A 142 49.57 -27.97 -7.88
C MET A 142 49.30 -29.45 -8.14
N TYR A 143 48.17 -29.75 -8.76
CA TYR A 143 47.71 -31.12 -8.99
C TYR A 143 47.83 -31.50 -10.45
N THR A 144 48.11 -32.77 -10.69
CA THR A 144 48.08 -33.34 -12.04
C THR A 144 46.64 -33.53 -12.52
N VAL A 145 46.47 -33.73 -13.84
CA VAL A 145 45.15 -33.93 -14.47
C VAL A 145 44.46 -35.21 -13.96
N ASP A 146 45.24 -36.21 -13.53
CA ASP A 146 44.71 -37.45 -12.94
C ASP A 146 44.27 -37.25 -11.47
N GLU A 147 44.86 -36.28 -10.78
CA GLU A 147 44.59 -35.98 -9.37
C GLU A 147 43.43 -35.01 -9.18
N LEU A 148 43.23 -34.08 -10.11
CA LEU A 148 42.21 -33.04 -10.03
C LEU A 148 41.36 -32.98 -11.30
N GLU A 149 40.09 -33.33 -11.16
CA GLU A 149 39.08 -33.13 -12.18
C GLU A 149 38.25 -31.89 -11.85
N ILE A 150 38.03 -31.04 -12.85
CA ILE A 150 37.28 -29.79 -12.71
C ILE A 150 36.12 -29.82 -13.68
N ASN A 151 34.91 -29.88 -13.13
CA ASN A 151 33.66 -29.81 -13.87
C ASN A 151 33.14 -28.37 -13.77
N GLU A 152 33.57 -27.53 -14.70
CA GLU A 152 33.04 -26.18 -14.87
C GLU A 152 31.70 -26.24 -15.61
N PRO A 153 30.73 -25.39 -15.25
CA PRO A 153 29.46 -25.34 -15.94
C PRO A 153 29.62 -24.87 -17.40
N GLN A 154 28.81 -25.43 -18.31
CA GLN A 154 28.91 -25.12 -19.75
C GLN A 154 28.52 -23.68 -20.11
N ASN A 155 27.74 -22.99 -19.27
CA ASN A 155 27.09 -21.74 -19.64
C ASN A 155 27.17 -20.68 -18.53
N PRO A 156 28.23 -19.87 -18.43
CA PRO A 156 28.57 -19.05 -17.25
C PRO A 156 27.52 -18.00 -16.86
N THR A 157 26.50 -17.78 -17.69
CA THR A 157 25.42 -16.80 -17.50
C THR A 157 24.26 -17.27 -16.62
N GLU A 158 24.16 -18.56 -16.28
CA GLU A 158 23.07 -19.05 -15.42
C GLU A 158 23.45 -18.94 -13.94
N ASN A 159 22.69 -18.13 -13.19
CA ASN A 159 22.82 -18.02 -11.73
C ASN A 159 22.65 -19.40 -11.06
N GLY A 160 23.49 -19.67 -10.05
CA GLY A 160 23.43 -20.90 -9.26
C GLY A 160 24.26 -22.05 -9.83
N GLN A 161 25.14 -21.78 -10.79
CA GLN A 161 26.10 -22.78 -11.25
C GLN A 161 27.14 -23.09 -10.18
N ILE A 162 27.44 -24.38 -10.07
CA ILE A 162 28.38 -24.94 -9.11
C ILE A 162 29.54 -25.51 -9.91
N THR A 163 30.74 -24.96 -9.70
CA THR A 163 31.97 -25.61 -10.16
C THR A 163 32.26 -26.76 -9.21
N GLN A 164 32.31 -27.98 -9.75
CA GLN A 164 32.64 -29.16 -8.98
C GLN A 164 34.11 -29.53 -9.18
N LEU A 165 34.84 -29.60 -8.10
CA LEU A 165 36.19 -30.14 -8.04
C LEU A 165 36.13 -31.56 -7.48
N THR A 166 36.81 -32.48 -8.14
CA THR A 166 36.98 -33.84 -7.66
C THR A 166 38.47 -34.10 -7.54
N LEU A 167 38.94 -34.31 -6.31
CA LEU A 167 40.34 -34.58 -6.02
C LEU A 167 40.52 -36.04 -5.62
N HIS A 168 41.33 -36.76 -6.39
CA HIS A 168 41.78 -38.11 -6.06
C HIS A 168 43.04 -38.04 -5.21
N GLN A 169 42.98 -38.58 -4.00
CA GLN A 169 44.09 -38.54 -3.05
C GLN A 169 44.43 -39.93 -2.53
N GLN A 170 45.68 -40.11 -2.11
CA GLN A 170 46.16 -41.35 -1.50
C GLN A 170 47.09 -41.07 -0.33
N ILE A 171 46.73 -41.55 0.87
CA ILE A 171 47.50 -41.37 2.10
C ILE A 171 47.48 -42.67 2.91
N ASP A 172 48.64 -43.16 3.36
CA ASP A 172 48.77 -44.38 4.18
C ASP A 172 47.98 -45.59 3.65
N ASN A 173 48.06 -45.86 2.34
CA ASN A 173 47.30 -46.88 1.60
C ASN A 173 45.77 -46.69 1.56
N ILE A 174 45.26 -45.54 1.96
CA ILE A 174 43.87 -45.14 1.76
C ILE A 174 43.80 -44.30 0.49
N SER A 175 43.15 -44.81 -0.53
CA SER A 175 42.69 -43.99 -1.65
C SER A 175 41.30 -43.45 -1.32
N TYR A 176 41.14 -42.13 -1.45
CA TYR A 176 39.89 -41.43 -1.19
C TYR A 176 39.70 -40.30 -2.20
N GLU A 177 38.46 -39.90 -2.36
CA GLU A 177 38.07 -38.84 -3.27
C GLU A 177 37.43 -37.70 -2.47
N VAL A 178 37.89 -36.48 -2.71
CA VAL A 178 37.32 -35.27 -2.12
C VAL A 178 36.55 -34.53 -3.19
N VAL A 179 35.26 -34.31 -2.96
CA VAL A 179 34.42 -33.53 -3.86
C VAL A 179 34.13 -32.19 -3.21
N VAL A 180 34.42 -31.11 -3.93
CA VAL A 180 34.20 -29.72 -3.48
C VAL A 180 33.30 -29.02 -4.48
N HIS A 181 32.22 -28.44 -3.98
CA HIS A 181 31.24 -27.67 -4.72
C HIS A 181 31.43 -26.18 -4.42
N LEU A 182 31.78 -25.43 -5.45
CA LEU A 182 32.05 -24.00 -5.39
C LEU A 182 30.91 -23.25 -6.12
N SER A 183 30.14 -22.47 -5.38
CA SER A 183 29.12 -21.58 -5.95
C SER A 183 29.79 -20.39 -6.66
N SER A 184 29.09 -19.77 -7.62
CA SER A 184 29.54 -18.49 -8.22
C SER A 184 29.73 -17.37 -7.19
N GLU A 185 29.06 -17.47 -6.04
CA GLU A 185 29.09 -16.49 -4.95
C GLU A 185 30.22 -16.76 -3.91
N TYR A 186 31.00 -17.82 -4.09
CA TYR A 186 32.16 -18.13 -3.26
C TYR A 186 33.41 -17.35 -3.77
N PRO A 187 34.32 -16.90 -2.87
CA PRO A 187 34.35 -17.14 -1.43
C PRO A 187 33.76 -16.03 -0.56
N ILE A 188 33.25 -14.94 -1.13
CA ILE A 188 32.89 -13.74 -0.36
C ILE A 188 31.51 -13.89 0.31
N ILE A 189 30.53 -14.43 -0.41
CA ILE A 189 29.14 -14.48 0.05
C ILE A 189 28.80 -15.87 0.61
N LEU A 190 29.23 -16.92 -0.09
CA LEU A 190 28.96 -18.30 0.29
C LEU A 190 30.23 -19.12 0.55
N LYS A 191 30.09 -20.11 1.43
CA LYS A 191 31.10 -21.12 1.71
C LYS A 191 30.99 -22.29 0.73
N PRO A 192 32.09 -23.01 0.47
CA PRO A 192 32.06 -24.18 -0.36
C PRO A 192 31.40 -25.34 0.40
N SER A 193 30.88 -26.32 -0.33
CA SER A 193 30.44 -27.58 0.27
C SER A 193 31.42 -28.68 -0.12
N ALA A 194 31.97 -29.40 0.86
CA ALA A 194 32.92 -30.47 0.60
C ALA A 194 32.51 -31.77 1.29
N PHE A 195 32.83 -32.89 0.66
CA PHE A 195 32.66 -34.21 1.23
C PHE A 195 33.69 -35.19 0.68
N VAL A 196 34.03 -36.19 1.50
CA VAL A 196 34.97 -37.26 1.20
C VAL A 196 34.19 -38.55 0.91
N ARG A 197 34.62 -39.26 -0.12
CA ARG A 197 34.17 -40.60 -0.48
C ARG A 197 35.34 -41.58 -0.35
N CYS A 198 35.16 -42.58 0.50
CA CYS A 198 36.12 -43.66 0.69
C CYS A 198 35.44 -44.85 1.39
N SER A 199 35.82 -46.07 1.01
CA SER A 199 35.28 -47.31 1.59
C SER A 199 36.01 -47.76 2.88
N LEU A 200 37.19 -47.22 3.16
CA LEU A 200 38.06 -47.67 4.27
C LEU A 200 37.91 -46.82 5.54
N ILE A 201 37.15 -45.73 5.48
CA ILE A 201 36.96 -44.78 6.58
C ILE A 201 35.47 -44.55 6.83
N ASN A 202 35.13 -44.14 8.05
CA ASN A 202 33.78 -43.69 8.38
C ASN A 202 33.53 -42.30 7.77
N CYS A 203 33.09 -42.29 6.51
CA CYS A 203 32.82 -41.06 5.77
C CYS A 203 31.66 -40.26 6.36
N ASP A 204 30.67 -40.88 6.98
CA ASP A 204 29.53 -40.16 7.56
C ASP A 204 29.99 -39.24 8.69
N LEU A 205 30.80 -39.77 9.61
CA LEU A 205 31.34 -38.99 10.72
C LEU A 205 32.37 -37.95 10.23
N LEU A 206 33.27 -38.33 9.33
CA LEU A 206 34.25 -37.40 8.75
C LEU A 206 33.55 -36.24 8.05
N ASN A 207 32.54 -36.51 7.21
CA ASN A 207 31.81 -35.49 6.48
C ASN A 207 30.98 -34.59 7.40
N GLN A 208 30.48 -35.12 8.51
CA GLN A 208 29.82 -34.31 9.53
C GLN A 208 30.79 -33.32 10.19
N GLU A 209 31.96 -33.78 10.60
CA GLU A 209 32.99 -32.91 11.19
C GLU A 209 33.57 -31.92 10.18
N LEU A 210 33.75 -32.34 8.92
CA LEU A 210 34.22 -31.48 7.84
C LEU A 210 33.25 -30.33 7.57
N ARG A 211 31.93 -30.59 7.54
CA ARG A 211 30.93 -29.52 7.42
C ARG A 211 31.00 -28.54 8.58
N TYR A 212 31.11 -29.06 9.81
CA TYR A 212 31.26 -28.20 10.98
C TYR A 212 32.52 -27.34 10.89
N PHE A 213 33.65 -27.92 10.45
CA PHE A 213 34.89 -27.19 10.22
C PHE A 213 34.70 -26.04 9.22
N ILE A 214 34.16 -26.34 8.02
CA ILE A 214 33.90 -25.32 6.99
C ILE A 214 32.97 -24.22 7.53
N ASP A 215 31.93 -24.58 8.28
CA ASP A 215 30.98 -23.64 8.88
C ASP A 215 31.63 -22.68 9.90
N GLN A 216 32.79 -23.03 10.48
CA GLN A 216 33.55 -22.14 11.37
C GLN A 216 34.56 -21.24 10.64
N GLU A 217 34.96 -21.57 9.41
CA GLU A 217 35.95 -20.78 8.66
C GLU A 217 35.43 -19.38 8.28
N THR A 218 36.32 -18.42 8.04
CA THR A 218 35.92 -17.06 7.65
C THR A 218 35.61 -16.97 6.15
N LEU A 219 34.56 -16.23 5.78
CA LEU A 219 34.29 -15.85 4.39
C LEU A 219 35.32 -14.85 3.87
N GLY A 220 35.43 -14.74 2.54
CA GLY A 220 36.28 -13.79 1.83
C GLY A 220 37.62 -14.34 1.37
N ILE A 221 37.97 -15.57 1.75
CA ILE A 221 39.24 -16.21 1.37
C ILE A 221 38.93 -17.60 0.78
N PRO A 222 39.62 -18.02 -0.30
CA PRO A 222 39.45 -19.36 -0.82
C PRO A 222 39.88 -20.44 0.20
N LEU A 223 39.05 -21.47 0.38
CA LEU A 223 39.15 -22.48 1.44
C LEU A 223 39.56 -23.86 0.94
N THR A 224 39.70 -24.10 -0.38
CA THR A 224 39.89 -25.47 -0.90
C THR A 224 41.15 -26.12 -0.33
N LEU A 225 42.27 -25.40 -0.29
CA LEU A 225 43.52 -25.91 0.28
C LEU A 225 43.42 -26.17 1.79
N THR A 226 42.74 -25.27 2.51
CA THR A 226 42.52 -25.42 3.96
C THR A 226 41.68 -26.67 4.25
N ILE A 227 40.67 -26.93 3.42
CA ILE A 227 39.86 -28.15 3.46
C ILE A 227 40.73 -29.38 3.21
N MET A 228 41.57 -29.37 2.18
CA MET A 228 42.47 -30.48 1.87
C MET A 228 43.46 -30.76 3.00
N GLN A 229 44.04 -29.71 3.58
CA GLN A 229 44.95 -29.81 4.71
C GLN A 229 44.24 -30.40 5.93
N TRP A 230 43.03 -29.91 6.25
CA TRP A 230 42.25 -30.43 7.36
C TRP A 230 41.90 -31.90 7.16
N ILE A 231 41.52 -32.31 5.94
CA ILE A 231 41.24 -33.73 5.63
C ILE A 231 42.50 -34.57 5.86
N ASN A 232 43.66 -34.14 5.36
CA ASN A 232 44.92 -34.86 5.54
C ASN A 232 45.26 -35.05 7.04
N ASP A 233 45.09 -34.00 7.85
CA ASP A 233 45.41 -34.04 9.28
C ASP A 233 44.44 -34.89 10.12
N ASN A 234 43.23 -35.15 9.61
CA ASN A 234 42.16 -35.81 10.37
C ASN A 234 41.74 -37.18 9.82
N ILE A 235 42.04 -37.51 8.56
CA ILE A 235 41.53 -38.73 7.88
C ILE A 235 41.86 -40.02 8.64
N ASN A 236 43.05 -40.09 9.23
CA ASN A 236 43.53 -41.25 9.97
C ASN A 236 42.69 -41.56 11.23
N ARG A 237 41.97 -40.57 11.78
CA ARG A 237 41.09 -40.75 12.96
C ARG A 237 39.82 -41.53 12.64
N PHE A 238 39.43 -41.60 11.36
CA PHE A 238 38.19 -42.21 10.90
C PHE A 238 38.39 -43.58 10.24
N LYS A 239 39.61 -44.14 10.30
CA LYS A 239 39.91 -45.51 9.83
C LYS A 239 38.94 -46.50 10.46
N VAL A 240 38.21 -47.24 9.61
CA VAL A 240 37.40 -48.36 10.10
C VAL A 240 38.37 -49.47 10.47
N ILE A 241 38.46 -49.80 11.76
CA ILE A 241 39.19 -50.99 12.18
C ILE A 241 38.40 -52.18 11.65
N PHE A 242 38.80 -52.69 10.49
CA PHE A 242 38.39 -54.03 10.08
C PHE A 242 38.92 -54.97 11.17
N GLN A 243 38.02 -55.40 12.06
CA GLN A 243 38.29 -56.53 12.93
C GLN A 243 38.53 -57.71 11.98
N ALA A 244 39.80 -58.06 11.81
CA ALA A 244 40.22 -59.29 11.18
C ALA A 244 39.62 -60.44 12.02
N ASN A 245 38.57 -61.08 11.49
CA ASN A 245 38.20 -62.43 11.88
C ASN A 245 38.93 -63.41 10.96
#